data_AF-A0A5M5BRJ6-F1
#
_entry.id   AF-A0A5M5BRJ6-F1
#
_cell.length_a   1.000
_cell.length_b   1.000
_cell.length_c   1.000
_cell.angle_alpha   90.00
_cell.angle_beta   90.00
_cell.angle_gamma   90.00
#
_symmetry.space_group_name_H-M   'P 1'
#
loop_
_entity.id
_entity.type
_entity.pdbx_description
1 polymer ?
#
loop_
_entity_poly.entity_id
_entity_poly.type
_entity_poly.pdbx_seq_one_letter_code
_entity_poly.pdbx_strand_id
1 'polypeptide(L)'
;IAQADFSLDKMLNLESPGIDISTPAAGHDARTQGIRITKASQGTAEKAVPLFKDKEYLYLIPVGEKSGTDLTPNKGCAKGDIKIGFHYDIVSKDATNAGKFIASHGEAFIELPAGHMKRKESYLYTLKINLHKIEISDATVTPWEDIKTEATVE
;
A
#
# COMPACT_ATOMS: atom_id res chain seq x y z
N ILE A 1 24.19 14.02 -3.73
CA ILE A 1 23.69 12.76 -4.34
C ILE A 1 22.52 12.34 -3.46
N ALA A 2 21.29 12.36 -3.99
CA ALA A 2 20.15 11.80 -3.26
C ALA A 2 20.47 10.31 -3.01
N GLN A 3 20.51 9.90 -1.74
CA GLN A 3 20.54 8.48 -1.42
C GLN A 3 19.32 7.84 -2.09
N ALA A 4 19.49 6.65 -2.65
CA ALA A 4 18.37 5.91 -3.23
C ALA A 4 17.20 5.88 -2.25
N ASP A 5 16.00 6.17 -2.74
CA ASP A 5 14.80 6.11 -1.92
C ASP A 5 14.65 4.72 -1.30
N PHE A 6 14.07 4.65 -0.10
CA PHE A 6 13.82 3.38 0.57
C PHE A 6 12.84 2.55 -0.26
N SER A 7 13.31 1.42 -0.83
CA SER A 7 12.45 0.49 -1.55
C SER A 7 11.61 -0.32 -0.58
N LEU A 8 10.30 -0.37 -0.86
CA LEU A 8 9.32 -1.17 -0.11
C LEU A 8 9.21 -2.62 -0.61
N ASP A 9 9.90 -3.01 -1.69
CA ASP A 9 9.69 -4.29 -2.39
C ASP A 9 9.84 -5.51 -1.48
N LYS A 10 10.74 -5.43 -0.49
CA LYS A 10 10.95 -6.52 0.47
C LYS A 10 9.80 -6.71 1.44
N MET A 11 9.04 -5.66 1.73
CA MET A 11 7.91 -5.67 2.66
C MET A 11 6.58 -5.93 1.94
N LEU A 12 6.49 -5.59 0.64
CA LEU A 12 5.29 -5.79 -0.17
C LEU A 12 5.03 -7.27 -0.48
N ASN A 13 3.77 -7.66 -0.48
CA ASN A 13 3.30 -9.01 -0.81
C ASN A 13 3.22 -9.20 -2.34
N LEU A 14 4.33 -8.97 -3.02
CA LEU A 14 4.43 -9.04 -4.47
C LEU A 14 4.16 -10.47 -4.97
N GLU A 15 3.40 -10.59 -6.05
CA GLU A 15 3.20 -11.86 -6.73
C GLU A 15 4.54 -12.40 -7.27
N SER A 16 4.76 -13.71 -7.12
CA SER A 16 5.93 -14.41 -7.64
C SER A 16 5.53 -15.78 -8.21
N PRO A 17 5.84 -16.08 -9.49
CA PRO A 17 6.42 -15.16 -10.47
C PRO A 17 5.41 -14.07 -10.88
N GLY A 18 5.91 -12.91 -11.34
CA GLY A 18 5.08 -11.88 -11.96
C GLY A 18 4.40 -12.36 -13.27
N ILE A 19 3.78 -11.44 -14.00
CA ILE A 19 3.07 -11.77 -15.25
C ILE A 19 3.82 -11.30 -16.50
N ASP A 20 3.71 -12.08 -17.57
CA ASP A 20 4.31 -11.75 -18.86
C ASP A 20 3.34 -10.95 -19.73
N ILE A 21 3.79 -9.78 -20.18
CA ILE A 21 3.07 -8.84 -21.02
C ILE A 21 3.41 -9.10 -22.49
N SER A 22 2.38 -9.14 -23.35
CA SER A 22 2.56 -9.40 -24.78
C SER A 22 3.02 -8.17 -25.57
N THR A 23 2.74 -6.96 -25.07
CA THR A 23 3.10 -5.68 -25.70
C THR A 23 3.87 -4.77 -24.74
N PRO A 24 5.07 -5.17 -24.28
CA PRO A 24 5.87 -4.29 -23.44
C PRO A 24 6.29 -3.04 -24.22
N ALA A 25 6.33 -1.89 -23.54
CA ALA A 25 6.92 -0.69 -24.11
C ALA A 25 8.41 -0.93 -24.42
N ALA A 26 8.93 -0.31 -25.49
CA ALA A 26 10.30 -0.52 -25.92
C ALA A 26 11.30 -0.17 -24.80
N GLY A 27 12.20 -1.10 -24.46
CA GLY A 27 13.18 -0.93 -23.39
C GLY A 27 12.69 -1.28 -21.99
N HIS A 28 11.44 -1.74 -21.84
CA HIS A 28 10.89 -2.22 -20.57
C HIS A 28 10.95 -3.76 -20.47
N ASP A 29 11.05 -4.27 -19.25
CA ASP A 29 10.92 -5.70 -18.99
C ASP A 29 9.52 -6.17 -19.46
N ALA A 30 9.48 -7.31 -20.14
CA ALA A 30 8.23 -7.93 -20.55
C ALA A 30 7.46 -8.51 -19.35
N ARG A 31 8.09 -8.62 -18.19
CA ARG A 31 7.47 -9.07 -16.96
C ARG A 31 7.16 -7.89 -16.04
N THR A 32 5.90 -7.78 -15.62
CA THR A 32 5.50 -6.85 -14.54
C THR A 32 5.29 -7.61 -13.24
N GLN A 33 5.65 -6.98 -12.13
CA GLN A 33 5.51 -7.51 -10.78
C GLN A 33 4.67 -6.55 -9.96
N GLY A 34 3.69 -7.10 -9.24
CA GLY A 34 2.77 -6.33 -8.42
C GLY A 34 1.96 -7.23 -7.51
N ILE A 35 1.02 -6.65 -6.78
CA ILE A 35 0.10 -7.41 -5.92
C ILE A 35 -1.13 -7.76 -6.75
N ARG A 36 -1.36 -9.06 -6.97
CA ARG A 36 -2.47 -9.52 -7.82
C ARG A 36 -3.80 -9.42 -7.08
N ILE A 37 -4.70 -8.62 -7.62
CA ILE A 37 -6.10 -8.55 -7.21
C ILE A 37 -6.94 -9.38 -8.20
N THR A 38 -7.87 -10.20 -7.71
CA THR A 38 -8.69 -11.07 -8.55
C THR A 38 -10.16 -10.94 -8.21
N LYS A 39 -11.05 -11.64 -8.94
CA LYS A 39 -12.46 -11.72 -8.58
C LYS A 39 -12.69 -12.26 -7.16
N ALA A 40 -11.77 -13.10 -6.66
CA ALA A 40 -11.90 -13.69 -5.32
C ALA A 40 -11.81 -12.63 -4.20
N SER A 41 -11.13 -11.52 -4.43
CA SER A 41 -10.98 -10.43 -3.46
C SER A 41 -12.11 -9.39 -3.52
N GLN A 42 -13.15 -9.62 -4.34
CA GLN A 42 -14.31 -8.74 -4.40
C GLN A 42 -15.24 -8.97 -3.19
N GLY A 43 -15.77 -7.88 -2.65
CA GLY A 43 -16.78 -7.90 -1.59
C GLY A 43 -16.32 -7.18 -0.33
N THR A 44 -16.32 -7.91 0.79
CA THR A 44 -16.06 -7.38 2.13
C THR A 44 -14.56 -7.36 2.47
N ALA A 45 -14.21 -6.66 3.55
CA ALA A 45 -12.82 -6.44 3.97
C ALA A 45 -12.07 -7.75 4.28
N GLU A 46 -12.77 -8.80 4.70
CA GLU A 46 -12.17 -10.11 5.02
C GLU A 46 -11.60 -10.84 3.79
N LYS A 47 -11.99 -10.39 2.58
CA LYS A 47 -11.47 -10.90 1.31
C LYS A 47 -10.38 -10.00 0.71
N ALA A 48 -10.01 -8.92 1.39
CA ALA A 48 -8.98 -8.01 0.92
C ALA A 48 -7.64 -8.72 0.77
N VAL A 49 -6.89 -8.37 -0.27
CA VAL A 49 -5.53 -8.86 -0.46
C VAL A 49 -4.58 -7.95 0.33
N PRO A 50 -3.75 -8.48 1.24
CA PRO A 50 -2.83 -7.66 2.01
C PRO A 50 -1.73 -7.09 1.10
N LEU A 51 -1.44 -5.79 1.25
CA LEU A 51 -0.37 -5.12 0.50
C LEU A 51 1.02 -5.45 1.05
N PHE A 52 1.14 -5.52 2.38
CA PHE A 52 2.36 -5.96 3.06
C PHE A 52 2.30 -7.46 3.33
N LYS A 53 3.48 -8.07 3.45
CA LYS A 53 3.60 -9.45 3.93
C LYS A 53 3.09 -9.54 5.38
N ASP A 54 2.81 -10.76 5.82
CA ASP A 54 2.40 -11.00 7.20
C ASP A 54 3.41 -10.39 8.18
N LYS A 55 2.89 -9.66 9.18
CA LYS A 55 3.66 -8.97 10.23
C LYS A 55 4.64 -7.89 9.75
N GLU A 56 4.54 -7.43 8.51
CA GLU A 56 5.29 -6.27 8.00
C GLU A 56 4.45 -4.99 8.14
N TYR A 57 5.04 -3.94 8.72
CA TYR A 57 4.37 -2.67 9.00
C TYR A 57 5.31 -1.48 8.76
N LEU A 58 4.73 -0.32 8.43
CA LEU A 58 5.47 0.94 8.34
C LEU A 58 5.45 1.69 9.67
N TYR A 59 6.63 2.01 10.19
CA TYR A 59 6.84 2.76 11.42
C TYR A 59 7.20 4.20 11.04
N LEU A 60 6.19 5.07 11.01
CA LEU A 60 6.34 6.46 10.56
C LEU A 60 6.40 7.42 11.74
N ILE A 61 7.12 8.53 11.56
CA ILE A 61 7.13 9.63 12.51
C ILE A 61 5.71 10.25 12.53
N PRO A 62 5.08 10.41 13.70
CA PRO A 62 3.74 10.97 13.79
C PRO A 62 3.68 12.43 13.32
N VAL A 63 2.50 12.85 12.87
CA VAL A 63 2.26 14.18 12.29
C VAL A 63 1.45 15.05 13.24
N GLY A 64 1.70 16.36 13.17
CA GLY A 64 1.01 17.36 13.97
C GLY A 64 1.66 17.61 15.33
N GLU A 65 2.71 16.86 15.67
CA GLU A 65 3.56 17.12 16.83
C GLU A 65 4.63 18.16 16.48
N LYS A 66 4.86 19.12 17.38
CA LYS A 66 6.03 20.00 17.30
C LYS A 66 7.21 19.25 17.91
N SER A 67 8.37 19.25 17.26
CA SER A 67 9.55 18.60 17.84
C SER A 67 9.88 19.23 19.21
N GLY A 68 10.11 18.38 20.22
CA GLY A 68 10.34 18.80 21.60
C GLY A 68 9.74 17.83 22.63
N THR A 69 9.74 18.23 23.91
CA THR A 69 9.12 17.47 25.01
C THR A 69 7.61 17.67 25.12
N ASP A 70 7.05 18.62 24.36
CA ASP A 70 5.61 18.89 24.34
C ASP A 70 4.89 17.96 23.36
N LEU A 71 4.48 16.80 23.87
CA LEU A 71 3.70 15.80 23.14
C LEU A 71 2.19 16.04 23.21
N THR A 72 1.72 17.18 23.75
CA THR A 72 0.28 17.46 23.84
C THR A 72 -0.42 17.69 22.49
N PRO A 73 0.20 18.29 21.44
CA PRO A 73 -0.46 18.46 20.16
C PRO A 73 -0.39 17.17 19.33
N ASN A 74 -1.19 16.15 19.69
CA ASN A 74 -1.34 14.92 18.91
C ASN A 74 -2.49 15.05 17.90
N LYS A 75 -2.40 16.05 17.02
CA LYS A 75 -3.52 16.41 16.12
C LYS A 75 -3.64 15.52 14.88
N GLY A 76 -2.57 14.82 14.50
CA GLY A 76 -2.51 14.07 13.26
C GLY A 76 -2.32 14.97 12.03
N CYS A 77 -2.40 14.38 10.84
CA CYS A 77 -2.29 15.09 9.57
C CYS A 77 -3.54 15.93 9.26
N ALA A 78 -3.35 17.06 8.57
CA ALA A 78 -4.45 17.78 7.93
C ALA A 78 -4.86 17.11 6.62
N LYS A 79 -6.03 17.48 6.10
CA LYS A 79 -6.50 16.95 4.82
C LYS A 79 -5.53 17.33 3.70
N GLY A 80 -5.06 16.32 2.97
CA GLY A 80 -4.15 16.49 1.83
C GLY A 80 -2.67 16.52 2.19
N ASP A 81 -2.30 16.53 3.48
CA ASP A 81 -0.90 16.52 3.94
C ASP A 81 -0.17 15.25 3.51
N ILE A 82 -0.87 14.10 3.56
CA ILE A 82 -0.32 12.80 3.20
C ILE A 82 -1.19 12.18 2.11
N LYS A 83 -0.53 11.75 1.03
CA LYS A 83 -1.14 11.02 -0.06
C LYS A 83 -0.39 9.72 -0.29
N ILE A 84 -1.12 8.66 -0.62
CA ILE A 84 -0.55 7.42 -1.12
C ILE A 84 -0.81 7.38 -2.63
N GLY A 85 0.27 7.34 -3.40
CA GLY A 85 0.23 7.11 -4.84
C GLY A 85 0.24 5.63 -5.15
N PHE A 86 -0.65 5.20 -6.05
CA PHE A 86 -0.73 3.85 -6.57
C PHE A 86 -0.48 3.87 -8.06
N HIS A 87 0.52 3.11 -8.47
CA HIS A 87 0.65 2.63 -9.84
C HIS A 87 -0.07 1.29 -9.92
N TYR A 88 -1.00 1.15 -10.85
CA TYR A 88 -1.74 -0.10 -11.04
C TYR A 88 -1.92 -0.42 -12.51
N ASP A 89 -1.92 -1.72 -12.81
CA ASP A 89 -2.14 -2.22 -14.16
C ASP A 89 -3.46 -3.00 -14.22
N ILE A 90 -4.30 -2.68 -15.19
CA ILE A 90 -5.48 -3.49 -15.52
C ILE A 90 -5.05 -4.49 -16.59
N VAL A 91 -5.04 -5.76 -16.23
CA VAL A 91 -4.52 -6.82 -17.10
C VAL A 91 -5.62 -7.74 -17.60
N SER A 92 -5.59 -8.02 -18.90
CA SER A 92 -6.50 -8.93 -19.58
C SER A 92 -5.69 -10.00 -20.33
N LYS A 93 -6.21 -11.22 -20.41
CA LYS A 93 -5.55 -12.29 -21.18
C LYS A 93 -5.45 -11.90 -22.65
N ASP A 94 -4.27 -12.12 -23.24
CA ASP A 94 -4.09 -11.93 -24.67
C ASP A 94 -4.69 -13.12 -25.43
N ALA A 95 -5.65 -12.84 -26.33
CA ALA A 95 -6.29 -13.85 -27.16
C ALA A 95 -5.36 -14.40 -28.27
N THR A 96 -4.32 -13.65 -28.62
CA THR A 96 -3.36 -13.99 -29.69
C THR A 96 -2.08 -14.64 -29.16
N ASN A 97 -1.72 -14.38 -27.90
CA ASN A 97 -0.53 -14.94 -27.25
C ASN A 97 -0.91 -15.71 -25.98
N ALA A 98 -1.03 -17.04 -26.10
CA ALA A 98 -1.40 -17.90 -24.99
C ALA A 98 -0.46 -17.73 -23.78
N GLY A 99 -1.04 -17.56 -22.59
CA GLY A 99 -0.30 -17.38 -21.33
C GLY A 99 0.23 -15.96 -21.08
N LYS A 100 0.05 -15.02 -22.03
CA LYS A 100 0.44 -13.62 -21.88
C LYS A 100 -0.75 -12.71 -21.64
N PHE A 101 -0.45 -11.49 -21.21
CA PHE A 101 -1.45 -10.48 -20.86
C PHE A 101 -1.22 -9.17 -21.62
N ILE A 102 -2.31 -8.45 -21.88
CA ILE A 102 -2.31 -7.05 -22.29
C ILE A 102 -2.59 -6.23 -21.03
N ALA A 103 -1.76 -5.23 -20.76
CA ALA A 103 -1.89 -4.35 -19.62
C ALA A 103 -2.20 -2.92 -20.07
N SER A 104 -3.09 -2.23 -19.33
CA SER A 104 -3.16 -0.76 -19.36
C SER A 104 -2.69 -0.21 -18.03
N HIS A 105 -1.83 0.80 -18.09
CA HIS A 105 -1.30 1.47 -16.92
C HIS A 105 -2.23 2.58 -16.42
N GLY A 106 -2.31 2.74 -15.10
CA GLY A 106 -3.01 3.82 -14.45
C GLY A 106 -2.32 4.26 -13.16
N GLU A 107 -2.54 5.52 -12.81
CA GLU A 107 -2.10 6.11 -11.55
C GLU A 107 -3.30 6.65 -10.78
N ALA A 108 -3.29 6.48 -9.47
CA ALA A 108 -4.29 7.05 -8.59
C ALA A 108 -3.66 7.52 -7.28
N PHE A 109 -4.26 8.54 -6.69
CA PHE A 109 -3.84 9.08 -5.41
C PHE A 109 -5.01 9.02 -4.44
N ILE A 110 -4.74 8.57 -3.22
CA ILE A 110 -5.67 8.69 -2.10
C ILE A 110 -5.08 9.62 -1.05
N GLU A 111 -5.91 10.46 -0.47
CA GLU A 111 -5.55 11.28 0.67
C GLU A 111 -5.85 10.50 1.95
N LEU A 112 -4.92 10.49 2.91
CA LEU A 112 -5.22 9.94 4.22
C LEU A 112 -6.27 10.81 4.94
N PRO A 113 -7.16 10.22 5.76
CA PRO A 113 -8.16 11.00 6.48
C PRO A 113 -7.49 11.98 7.46
N ALA A 114 -8.06 13.18 7.57
CA ALA A 114 -7.57 14.17 8.52
C ALA A 114 -7.63 13.62 9.96
N GLY A 115 -6.61 13.92 10.76
CA GLY A 115 -6.49 13.45 12.14
C GLY A 115 -5.90 12.05 12.30
N HIS A 116 -5.45 11.41 11.22
CA HIS A 116 -4.66 10.17 11.26
C HIS A 116 -3.16 10.47 11.42
N MET A 117 -2.33 9.42 11.48
CA MET A 117 -0.88 9.50 11.68
C MET A 117 -0.47 10.15 13.02
N LYS A 118 -1.27 9.94 14.05
CA LYS A 118 -0.99 10.31 15.44
C LYS A 118 0.00 9.36 16.08
N ARG A 119 0.65 9.83 17.14
CA ARG A 119 1.52 9.00 17.97
C ARG A 119 0.71 7.95 18.71
N LYS A 120 1.31 6.77 18.92
CA LYS A 120 0.72 5.63 19.64
C LYS A 120 -0.60 5.15 19.03
N GLU A 121 -0.78 5.31 17.73
CA GLU A 121 -1.90 4.73 17.00
C GLU A 121 -1.37 3.87 15.86
N SER A 122 -2.04 2.74 15.63
CA SER A 122 -1.82 1.91 14.45
C SER A 122 -3.01 2.06 13.51
N TYR A 123 -2.72 2.08 12.20
CA TYR A 123 -3.70 2.35 11.16
C TYR A 123 -3.72 1.20 10.15
N LEU A 124 -4.87 0.57 10.01
CA LEU A 124 -5.12 -0.42 8.96
C LEU A 124 -6.15 0.15 7.98
N TYR A 125 -5.71 0.40 6.75
CA TYR A 125 -6.55 0.92 5.69
C TYR A 125 -7.00 -0.21 4.76
N THR A 126 -8.31 -0.35 4.57
CA THR A 126 -8.88 -1.20 3.53
C THR A 126 -9.21 -0.33 2.32
N LEU A 127 -8.67 -0.72 1.17
CA LEU A 127 -8.84 0.03 -0.08
C LEU A 127 -9.86 -0.67 -0.99
N LYS A 128 -10.72 0.12 -1.59
CA LYS A 128 -11.59 -0.31 -2.68
C LYS A 128 -11.06 0.24 -4.00
N ILE A 129 -10.71 -0.68 -4.90
CA ILE A 129 -10.19 -0.37 -6.23
C ILE A 129 -11.30 -0.64 -7.25
N ASN A 130 -11.66 0.38 -8.01
CA ASN A 130 -12.53 0.29 -9.18
C ASN A 130 -11.80 0.87 -10.40
N LEU A 131 -12.33 0.65 -11.61
CA LEU A 131 -11.73 1.10 -12.87
C LEU A 131 -11.40 2.61 -12.92
N HIS A 132 -12.12 3.43 -12.16
CA HIS A 132 -12.02 4.89 -12.21
C HIS A 132 -11.46 5.51 -10.93
N LYS A 133 -11.36 4.76 -9.83
CA LYS A 133 -10.94 5.31 -8.54
C LYS A 133 -10.39 4.24 -7.60
N ILE A 134 -9.43 4.64 -6.79
CA ILE A 134 -9.02 3.95 -5.58
C ILE A 134 -9.48 4.81 -4.41
N GLU A 135 -10.13 4.21 -3.42
CA GLU A 135 -10.59 4.92 -2.23
C GLU A 135 -10.40 4.09 -0.98
N ILE A 136 -10.27 4.76 0.17
CA ILE A 136 -10.29 4.11 1.47
C ILE A 136 -11.75 3.76 1.76
N SER A 137 -12.07 2.46 1.78
CA SER A 137 -13.42 1.99 2.12
C SER A 137 -13.62 1.84 3.62
N ASP A 138 -12.55 1.54 4.34
CA ASP A 138 -12.55 1.42 5.80
C ASP A 138 -11.16 1.76 6.35
N ALA A 139 -11.12 2.29 7.57
CA ALA A 139 -9.89 2.57 8.29
C ALA A 139 -10.06 2.19 9.76
N THR A 140 -9.40 1.12 10.16
CA THR A 140 -9.36 0.70 11.56
C THR A 140 -8.19 1.39 12.25
N VAL A 141 -8.50 2.13 13.31
CA VAL A 141 -7.49 2.79 14.15
C VAL A 141 -7.50 2.13 15.52
N THR A 142 -6.35 1.62 15.95
CA THR A 142 -6.20 1.01 17.27
C THR A 142 -5.08 1.68 18.06
N PRO A 143 -5.19 1.75 19.40
CA PRO A 143 -4.08 2.15 20.23
C PRO A 143 -2.88 1.24 19.98
N TRP A 144 -1.73 1.85 19.74
CA TRP A 144 -0.47 1.17 19.76
C TRP A 144 0.03 1.13 21.19
N GLU A 145 -0.28 0.03 21.86
CA GLU A 145 0.18 -0.20 23.22
C GLU A 145 1.63 -0.71 23.24
N ASP A 146 2.37 -0.38 24.29
CA ASP A 146 3.68 -0.96 24.53
C ASP A 146 3.50 -2.49 24.64
N ILE A 147 4.27 -3.24 23.86
CA ILE A 147 4.30 -4.70 23.95
C ILE A 147 4.81 -5.04 25.35
N LYS A 148 3.93 -5.52 26.23
CA LYS A 148 4.24 -5.84 27.65
C LYS A 148 5.11 -7.08 27.84
N THR A 149 5.53 -7.73 26.76
CA THR A 149 6.41 -8.90 26.81
C THR A 149 7.71 -8.57 26.10
N GLU A 150 8.78 -8.45 26.89
CA GLU A 150 10.14 -8.56 26.40
C GLU A 150 10.22 -9.80 25.50
N ALA A 151 10.42 -9.60 24.20
CA ALA A 151 10.78 -10.68 23.32
C ALA A 151 12.24 -11.00 23.64
N THR A 152 12.49 -12.11 24.34
CA THR A 152 13.83 -12.67 24.44
C THR A 152 14.26 -13.03 23.01
N VAL A 153 15.27 -12.31 22.51
CA VAL A 153 15.96 -12.69 21.28
C VAL A 153 16.92 -13.80 21.67
N GLU A 154 16.62 -15.04 21.30
CA GLU A 154 17.60 -16.14 21.23
C GLU A 154 18.25 -16.18 19.85
#